data_AF-A0A838J4S5-F1
#
_entry.id   AF-A0A838J4S5-F1
#
_cell.length_a   1.000
_cell.length_b   1.000
_cell.length_c   1.000
_cell.angle_alpha   90.00
_cell.angle_beta   90.00
_cell.angle_gamma   90.00
#
_symmetry.space_group_name_H-M   'P 1'
#
loop_
_entity.id
_entity.type
_entity.pdbx_description
1 polymer ?
#
loop_
_entity_poly.entity_id
_entity_poly.type
_entity_poly.pdbx_seq_one_letter_code
_entity_poly.pdbx_strand_id
1 'polypeptide(L)'
;AAFAARQVSADRSAAPFTTTGIGSVIKRLCYLARRLGVYYDLEYAPSTRLATEEGAAPSPLLTLTLYGPQDVTGAPQQYGLRLARLCRMLLGYGVAKNPSSQPSSRPRRKSLLPAGIVQAEARIHFLQQAYTFSMAANLPDLLPAPDSQAAAASRHQSESELFDSGIEQSFSEAFISLATSNGADGWQLEREPEPLLLDKGIFIPDFALTRGQKRIYMEILGFWTPSYRERKVQKLQQLQGRDDLLLALPTEAYESFAAVIPHFPFVVYAHQLSATEVLQVLRKQYDDFSQRLESIDVAAVRERVEREGFLAEHLCYELLHCFRRSELQQATERVVAQDDGKGMNKIAFVAGMGLYHGAWLERVQQSFLQWLVPLRTASLSESVQAIKVCNPPLQDCADTTIETLLSLWPEVLLRRDSIFDTTVEAILEQSGAVEPDLAMTATESEPVQPSGESAKDAKKPARERRGASKRQPSSVSKVVQGDLWA
;
A
#
# COMPACT_ATOMS: atom_id res chain seq x y z
N ALA A 1 13.56 -4.44 75.17
CA ALA A 1 14.17 -5.78 75.23
C ALA A 1 13.58 -6.63 74.11
N ALA A 2 14.46 -7.22 73.26
CA ALA A 2 14.26 -8.34 72.32
C ALA A 2 13.03 -8.29 71.39
N PHE A 3 13.14 -8.00 70.08
CA PHE A 3 13.72 -8.82 69.01
C PHE A 3 13.25 -10.29 69.00
N ALA A 4 12.23 -10.58 68.19
CA ALA A 4 11.98 -11.89 67.60
C ALA A 4 11.47 -11.70 66.17
N ALA A 5 12.38 -11.90 65.22
CA ALA A 5 12.15 -11.81 63.78
C ALA A 5 11.36 -13.02 63.29
N ARG A 6 10.24 -12.78 62.58
CA ARG A 6 9.63 -13.75 61.67
C ARG A 6 9.98 -13.31 60.26
N GLN A 7 10.95 -13.98 59.66
CA GLN A 7 11.24 -13.90 58.23
C GLN A 7 10.01 -14.41 57.47
N VAL A 8 9.32 -13.52 56.76
CA VAL A 8 8.45 -13.89 55.64
C VAL A 8 9.30 -13.70 54.39
N SER A 9 9.88 -14.80 53.92
CA SER A 9 10.51 -14.86 52.61
C SER A 9 9.43 -14.62 51.56
N ALA A 10 9.55 -13.50 50.85
CA ALA A 10 8.79 -13.22 49.64
C ALA A 10 9.22 -14.22 48.56
N ASP A 11 8.41 -15.26 48.38
CA ASP A 11 8.60 -16.20 47.28
C ASP A 11 8.06 -15.55 45.99
N ARG A 12 8.98 -14.96 45.24
CA ARG A 12 8.78 -14.55 43.85
C ARG A 12 8.86 -15.80 42.98
N SER A 13 7.75 -16.47 42.71
CA SER A 13 7.62 -17.25 41.46
C SER A 13 6.20 -17.77 41.25
N ALA A 14 5.48 -17.14 40.32
CA ALA A 14 4.62 -17.81 39.34
C ALA A 14 3.95 -16.73 38.48
N ALA A 15 4.71 -16.17 37.53
CA ALA A 15 4.09 -15.54 36.38
C ALA A 15 3.51 -16.68 35.51
N PRO A 16 2.25 -16.59 35.05
CA PRO A 16 1.69 -17.58 34.14
C PRO A 16 2.51 -17.56 32.84
N PHE A 17 2.97 -18.73 32.40
CA PHE A 17 3.59 -18.89 31.08
C PHE A 17 2.61 -18.38 30.02
N THR A 18 3.00 -17.30 29.36
CA THR A 18 2.20 -16.62 28.35
C THR A 18 2.06 -17.51 27.11
N THR A 19 0.84 -17.56 26.60
CA THR A 19 0.35 -18.18 25.35
C THR A 19 1.03 -17.67 24.06
N THR A 20 2.04 -16.80 24.16
CA THR A 20 2.79 -16.14 23.08
C THR A 20 3.68 -17.07 22.26
N GLY A 21 3.96 -18.30 22.73
CA GLY A 21 4.79 -19.26 22.01
C GLY A 21 4.09 -19.97 20.84
N ILE A 22 2.87 -20.47 21.07
CA ILE A 22 2.13 -21.32 20.12
C ILE A 22 1.76 -20.54 18.85
N GLY A 23 1.28 -19.30 18.99
CA GLY A 23 0.93 -18.44 17.85
C GLY A 23 2.11 -18.19 16.91
N SER A 24 3.33 -18.03 17.45
CA SER A 24 4.54 -17.83 16.63
C SER A 24 4.94 -19.09 15.86
N VAL A 25 4.73 -20.28 16.43
CA VAL A 25 5.00 -21.57 15.81
C VAL A 25 3.99 -21.84 14.69
N ILE A 26 2.70 -21.60 14.96
CA ILE A 26 1.63 -21.71 13.96
C ILE A 26 1.90 -20.75 12.82
N LYS A 27 2.14 -19.46 13.10
CA LYS A 27 2.42 -18.45 12.08
C LYS A 27 3.59 -18.87 11.20
N ARG A 28 4.69 -19.33 11.80
CA ARG A 28 5.86 -19.82 11.06
C ARG A 28 5.55 -21.07 10.24
N LEU A 29 4.72 -21.97 10.75
CA LEU A 29 4.34 -23.19 10.04
C LEU A 29 3.44 -22.88 8.84
N CYS A 30 2.40 -22.08 9.06
CA CYS A 30 1.50 -21.59 8.03
C CYS A 30 2.30 -20.88 6.95
N TYR A 31 3.21 -19.98 7.35
CA TYR A 31 4.14 -19.32 6.45
C TYR A 31 4.96 -20.31 5.61
N LEU A 32 5.53 -21.36 6.21
CA LEU A 32 6.32 -22.36 5.47
C LEU A 32 5.45 -23.20 4.52
N ALA A 33 4.24 -23.56 4.95
CA ALA A 33 3.29 -24.31 4.13
C ALA A 33 2.83 -23.48 2.93
N ARG A 34 2.44 -22.24 3.19
CA ARG A 34 2.18 -21.17 2.22
C ARG A 34 3.34 -20.98 1.25
N ARG A 35 4.55 -20.66 1.73
CA ARG A 35 5.75 -20.49 0.88
C ARG A 35 6.06 -21.69 -0.03
N LEU A 36 5.72 -22.91 0.37
CA LEU A 36 5.91 -24.11 -0.45
C LEU A 36 4.68 -24.49 -1.28
N GLY A 37 3.59 -23.71 -1.22
CA GLY A 37 2.31 -24.01 -1.86
C GLY A 37 1.77 -25.37 -1.44
N VAL A 38 1.93 -25.72 -0.16
CA VAL A 38 1.45 -26.95 0.46
C VAL A 38 0.18 -26.63 1.22
N TYR A 39 -0.89 -27.37 0.91
CA TYR A 39 -2.19 -27.16 1.52
C TYR A 39 -2.18 -27.69 2.93
N TYR A 40 -2.81 -26.94 3.82
CA TYR A 40 -2.90 -27.30 5.20
C TYR A 40 -4.25 -26.93 5.81
N ASP A 41 -4.56 -27.58 6.92
CA ASP A 41 -5.68 -27.23 7.77
C ASP A 41 -5.26 -27.22 9.24
N LEU A 42 -5.87 -26.34 10.02
CA LEU A 42 -5.64 -26.19 11.46
C LEU A 42 -6.97 -26.26 12.20
N GLU A 43 -7.03 -27.21 13.12
CA GLU A 43 -8.19 -27.47 13.98
C GLU A 43 -7.75 -27.66 15.42
N TYR A 44 -8.61 -27.33 16.38
CA TYR A 44 -8.38 -27.69 17.77
C TYR A 44 -8.56 -29.20 17.94
N ALA A 45 -7.58 -29.85 18.56
CA ALA A 45 -7.74 -31.24 18.93
C ALA A 45 -8.92 -31.35 19.92
N PRO A 46 -9.82 -32.33 19.75
CA PRO A 46 -10.90 -32.54 20.70
C PRO A 46 -10.28 -32.75 22.08
N SER A 47 -10.63 -31.88 23.03
CA SER A 47 -10.14 -31.98 24.40
C SER A 47 -10.59 -33.31 25.00
N THR A 48 -9.73 -34.32 24.95
CA THR A 48 -9.94 -35.55 25.70
C THR A 48 -9.81 -35.14 27.16
N ARG A 49 -10.94 -35.06 27.86
CA ARG A 49 -10.98 -34.94 29.33
C ARG A 49 -10.39 -36.23 29.92
N LEU A 50 -9.07 -36.37 29.87
CA LEU A 50 -8.38 -37.27 30.76
C LEU A 50 -8.20 -36.48 32.05
N ALA A 51 -8.91 -36.93 33.08
CA ALA A 51 -8.74 -36.44 34.43
C ALA A 51 -7.27 -36.62 34.82
N THR A 52 -6.55 -35.52 34.91
CA THR A 52 -5.32 -35.43 35.68
C THR A 52 -5.51 -34.37 36.75
N GLU A 53 -5.13 -34.78 37.95
CA GLU A 53 -5.30 -34.12 39.22
C GLU A 53 -4.70 -32.70 39.24
N GLU A 54 -5.42 -31.82 39.94
CA GLU A 54 -4.99 -30.52 40.49
C GLU A 54 -4.26 -29.51 39.58
N GLY A 55 -5.02 -28.50 39.11
CA GLY A 55 -4.57 -27.10 39.14
C GLY A 55 -4.00 -26.46 37.86
N ALA A 56 -3.71 -27.21 36.79
CA ALA A 56 -3.23 -26.62 35.53
C ALA A 56 -4.21 -26.88 34.38
N ALA A 57 -4.76 -25.82 33.79
CA ALA A 57 -5.56 -25.93 32.57
C ALA A 57 -4.69 -26.53 31.44
N PRO A 58 -5.10 -27.63 30.78
CA PRO A 58 -4.33 -28.21 29.69
C PRO A 58 -4.23 -27.20 28.54
N SER A 59 -3.02 -26.97 28.03
CA SER A 59 -2.82 -26.15 26.84
C SER A 59 -3.56 -26.80 25.65
N PRO A 60 -4.36 -26.06 24.89
CA PRO A 60 -5.11 -26.62 23.77
C PRO A 60 -4.13 -27.20 22.73
N LEU A 61 -4.28 -28.49 22.44
CA LEU A 61 -3.54 -29.14 21.36
C LEU A 61 -4.18 -28.75 20.02
N LEU A 62 -3.34 -28.61 19.00
CA LEU A 62 -3.75 -28.27 17.64
C LEU A 62 -3.39 -29.41 16.70
N THR A 63 -4.33 -29.74 15.83
CA THR A 63 -4.13 -30.69 14.75
C THR A 63 -3.85 -29.89 13.48
N LEU A 64 -2.63 -30.05 12.96
CA LEU A 64 -2.26 -29.60 11.64
C LEU A 64 -2.39 -30.77 10.66
N THR A 65 -3.21 -30.60 9.65
CA THR A 65 -3.32 -31.54 8.52
C THR A 65 -2.58 -30.96 7.34
N LEU A 66 -1.61 -31.69 6.77
CA LEU A 66 -0.97 -31.35 5.50
C LEU A 66 -1.52 -32.27 4.41
N TYR A 67 -2.09 -31.71 3.34
CA TYR A 67 -2.72 -32.52 2.30
C TYR A 67 -1.71 -33.04 1.29
N GLY A 68 -1.95 -34.27 0.81
CA GLY A 68 -1.09 -34.95 -0.16
C GLY A 68 -1.43 -34.59 -1.62
N PRO A 69 -0.61 -35.03 -2.58
CA PRO A 69 -0.83 -34.77 -4.01
C PRO A 69 -2.18 -35.28 -4.53
N GLN A 70 -2.77 -36.28 -3.89
CA GLN A 70 -4.09 -36.83 -4.25
C GLN A 70 -5.25 -35.84 -3.99
N ASP A 71 -5.04 -34.88 -3.09
CA ASP A 71 -6.06 -33.93 -2.64
C ASP A 71 -5.91 -32.56 -3.32
N VAL A 72 -5.00 -32.45 -4.30
CA VAL A 72 -4.54 -31.19 -4.88
C VAL A 72 -4.53 -31.26 -6.41
N THR A 73 -4.87 -30.15 -7.06
CA THR A 73 -4.81 -29.99 -8.52
C THR A 73 -3.39 -29.64 -8.99
N GLY A 74 -2.97 -30.15 -10.15
CA GLY A 74 -1.66 -29.87 -10.76
C GLY A 74 -0.74 -31.09 -10.84
N ALA A 75 0.56 -30.87 -11.11
CA ALA A 75 1.55 -31.94 -11.28
C ALA A 75 1.86 -32.62 -9.91
N PRO A 76 1.44 -33.89 -9.69
CA PRO A 76 1.52 -34.52 -8.37
C PRO A 76 2.95 -34.68 -7.85
N GLN A 77 3.90 -34.88 -8.76
CA GLN A 77 5.32 -35.04 -8.44
C GLN A 77 5.93 -33.74 -7.89
N GLN A 78 5.62 -32.59 -8.52
CA GLN A 78 6.11 -31.29 -8.06
C GLN A 78 5.49 -30.90 -6.72
N TYR A 79 4.19 -31.16 -6.54
CA TYR A 79 3.53 -30.97 -5.26
C TYR A 79 4.12 -31.86 -4.17
N GLY A 80 4.30 -33.16 -4.45
CA GLY A 80 4.90 -34.11 -3.52
C GLY A 80 6.31 -33.70 -3.07
N LEU A 81 7.12 -33.14 -3.97
CA LEU A 81 8.44 -32.62 -3.62
C LEU A 81 8.37 -31.41 -2.66
N ARG A 82 7.40 -30.52 -2.86
CA ARG A 82 7.15 -29.36 -1.98
C ARG A 82 6.66 -29.80 -0.60
N LEU A 83 5.72 -30.74 -0.54
CA LEU A 83 5.27 -31.37 0.72
C LEU A 83 6.43 -32.04 1.46
N ALA A 84 7.27 -32.81 0.76
CA ALA A 84 8.43 -33.44 1.36
C ALA A 84 9.42 -32.42 1.95
N ARG A 85 9.66 -31.30 1.25
CA ARG A 85 10.49 -30.19 1.78
C ARG A 85 9.90 -29.60 3.06
N LEU A 86 8.59 -29.39 3.10
CA LEU A 86 7.90 -28.90 4.30
C LEU A 86 8.06 -29.87 5.47
N CYS A 87 7.74 -31.16 5.27
CA CYS A 87 7.87 -32.18 6.31
C CYS A 87 9.29 -32.26 6.86
N ARG A 88 10.32 -32.17 6.01
CA ARG A 88 11.73 -32.14 6.45
C ARG A 88 12.02 -30.94 7.36
N MET A 89 11.52 -29.75 7.04
CA MET A 89 11.69 -28.56 7.86
C MET A 89 10.96 -28.66 9.20
N LEU A 90 9.74 -29.20 9.21
CA LEU A 90 8.93 -29.38 10.42
C LEU A 90 9.53 -30.40 11.38
N LEU A 91 10.00 -31.54 10.84
CA LEU A 91 10.63 -32.60 11.62
C LEU A 91 12.09 -32.30 12.00
N GLY A 92 12.65 -31.15 11.60
CA GLY A 92 14.01 -30.75 11.94
C GLY A 92 15.11 -31.57 11.25
N TYR A 93 14.78 -32.28 10.17
CA TYR A 93 15.72 -33.15 9.47
C TYR A 93 16.79 -32.33 8.70
N GLY A 94 18.07 -32.59 8.99
CA GLY A 94 19.21 -31.84 8.44
C GLY A 94 19.69 -30.66 9.30
N VAL A 95 19.09 -30.42 10.48
CA VAL A 95 19.66 -29.55 11.50
C VAL A 95 20.73 -30.35 12.23
N ALA A 96 22.00 -30.17 11.87
CA ALA A 96 23.12 -30.86 12.51
C ALA A 96 23.11 -30.59 14.03
N LYS A 97 22.73 -31.58 14.83
CA LYS A 97 23.01 -31.65 16.26
C LYS A 97 24.51 -31.98 16.41
N ASN A 98 25.40 -31.00 16.24
CA ASN A 98 26.82 -31.21 16.56
C ASN A 98 26.98 -31.15 18.09
N PRO A 99 27.41 -32.22 18.77
CA PRO A 99 27.72 -32.18 20.20
C PRO A 99 29.12 -31.57 20.47
N SER A 100 29.93 -31.29 19.44
CA SER A 100 31.38 -31.09 19.59
C SER A 100 31.98 -29.86 18.89
N SER A 101 31.19 -28.90 18.39
CA SER A 101 31.77 -27.68 17.80
C SER A 101 31.77 -26.51 18.80
N GLN A 102 32.98 -26.00 19.09
CA GLN A 102 33.28 -24.78 19.85
C GLN A 102 32.34 -23.59 19.54
N PRO A 103 32.14 -22.67 20.49
CA PRO A 103 31.16 -21.60 20.37
C PRO A 103 31.59 -20.60 19.28
N SER A 104 30.97 -20.65 18.11
CA SER A 104 31.05 -19.55 17.16
C SER A 104 30.12 -18.42 17.60
N SER A 105 30.64 -17.19 17.58
CA SER A 105 30.10 -15.96 18.18
C SER A 105 28.87 -15.35 17.49
N ARG A 106 28.04 -16.16 16.83
CA ARG A 106 26.73 -15.71 16.32
C ARG A 106 25.63 -16.65 16.80
N PRO A 107 24.58 -16.15 17.47
CA PRO A 107 23.51 -16.99 17.96
C PRO A 107 22.77 -17.58 16.77
N ARG A 108 23.01 -18.86 16.46
CA ARG A 108 22.16 -19.61 15.53
C ARG A 108 20.79 -19.73 16.18
N ARG A 109 19.79 -19.02 15.62
CA ARG A 109 18.38 -19.11 16.03
C ARG A 109 17.96 -20.58 16.00
N LYS A 110 17.79 -21.20 17.18
CA LYS A 110 17.23 -22.55 17.32
C LYS A 110 15.85 -22.53 16.65
N SER A 111 15.61 -23.40 15.67
CA SER A 111 14.27 -23.56 15.09
C SER A 111 13.34 -24.08 16.20
N LEU A 112 12.33 -23.30 16.57
CA LEU A 112 11.35 -23.64 17.61
C LEU A 112 10.33 -24.71 17.16
N LEU A 113 10.31 -25.03 15.85
CA LEU A 113 9.30 -25.89 15.24
C LEU A 113 9.31 -27.35 15.74
N PRO A 114 10.47 -28.04 15.88
CA PRO A 114 10.48 -29.45 16.27
C PRO A 114 10.05 -29.68 17.73
N ALA A 115 10.24 -28.68 18.60
CA ALA A 115 9.94 -28.79 20.03
C ALA A 115 8.44 -28.68 20.34
N GLY A 116 7.63 -28.21 19.40
CA GLY A 116 6.18 -28.05 19.56
C GLY A 116 5.33 -29.18 18.97
N ILE A 117 5.94 -30.16 18.28
CA ILE A 117 5.23 -31.29 17.67
C ILE A 117 5.14 -32.43 18.69
N VAL A 118 3.94 -32.69 19.20
CA VAL A 118 3.69 -33.77 20.17
C VAL A 118 3.62 -35.14 19.49
N GLN A 119 2.93 -35.20 18.35
CA GLN A 119 2.72 -36.40 17.55
C GLN A 119 2.62 -35.98 16.08
N ALA A 120 3.14 -36.82 15.19
CA ALA A 120 3.00 -36.65 13.76
C ALA A 120 2.68 -38.02 13.14
N GLU A 121 1.71 -38.04 12.22
CA GLU A 121 1.31 -39.24 11.50
C GLU A 121 1.13 -38.92 10.03
N ALA A 122 1.44 -39.88 9.16
CA ALA A 122 1.17 -39.79 7.74
C ALA A 122 0.26 -40.93 7.31
N ARG A 123 -0.86 -40.58 6.69
CA ARG A 123 -1.77 -41.54 6.08
C ARG A 123 -1.46 -41.65 4.59
N ILE A 124 -1.09 -42.85 4.14
CA ILE A 124 -0.77 -43.16 2.75
C ILE A 124 -1.80 -44.14 2.21
N HIS A 125 -2.38 -43.81 1.06
CA HIS A 125 -3.31 -44.69 0.37
C HIS A 125 -2.55 -45.48 -0.70
N PHE A 126 -2.57 -46.82 -0.60
CA PHE A 126 -1.92 -47.71 -1.55
C PHE A 126 -2.84 -48.91 -1.83
N LEU A 127 -3.08 -49.20 -3.12
CA LEU A 127 -3.99 -50.28 -3.56
C LEU A 127 -5.37 -50.24 -2.87
N GLN A 128 -5.97 -49.05 -2.77
CA GLN A 128 -7.27 -48.79 -2.10
C GLN A 128 -7.29 -49.04 -0.58
N GLN A 129 -6.16 -49.39 0.03
CA GLN A 129 -6.00 -49.51 1.47
C GLN A 129 -5.31 -48.27 2.04
N ALA A 130 -5.71 -47.87 3.24
CA ALA A 130 -5.09 -46.75 3.96
C ALA A 130 -4.12 -47.30 5.01
N TYR A 131 -2.87 -46.87 4.93
CA TYR A 131 -1.81 -47.19 5.87
C TYR A 131 -1.43 -45.94 6.66
N THR A 132 -1.30 -46.06 7.98
CA THR A 132 -0.89 -44.94 8.84
C THR A 132 0.53 -45.19 9.35
N PHE A 133 1.41 -44.22 9.15
CA PHE A 133 2.79 -44.24 9.59
C PHE A 133 3.00 -43.21 10.69
N SER A 134 3.41 -43.67 11.88
CA SER A 134 3.81 -42.77 12.97
C SER A 134 5.17 -42.15 12.65
N MET A 135 5.23 -40.83 12.56
CA MET A 135 6.44 -40.05 12.38
C MET A 135 7.02 -39.66 13.75
N ALA A 136 7.64 -40.64 14.41
CA ALA A 136 8.23 -40.44 15.72
C ALA A 136 9.41 -39.44 15.68
N ALA A 137 9.63 -38.72 16.78
CA ALA A 137 10.64 -37.65 16.87
C ALA A 137 12.10 -38.11 16.66
N ASN A 138 12.37 -39.42 16.76
CA ASN A 138 13.67 -40.05 16.50
C ASN A 138 13.86 -40.47 15.03
N LEU A 139 12.82 -40.44 14.21
CA LEU A 139 12.87 -40.80 12.78
C LEU A 139 13.87 -39.95 11.98
N PRO A 140 14.07 -38.64 12.25
CA PRO A 140 15.10 -37.84 11.59
C PRO A 140 16.54 -38.29 11.87
N ASP A 141 16.79 -38.92 13.03
CA ASP A 141 18.12 -39.42 13.41
C ASP A 141 18.46 -40.73 12.66
N LEU A 142 17.46 -41.40 12.08
CA LEU A 142 17.60 -42.63 11.28
C LEU A 142 17.76 -42.35 9.78
N LEU A 143 17.52 -41.12 9.34
CA LEU A 143 17.63 -40.72 7.94
C LEU A 143 19.06 -40.25 7.62
N PRO A 144 19.61 -40.56 6.44
CA PRO A 144 21.00 -40.23 6.08
C PRO A 144 21.26 -38.72 6.14
N ALA A 145 22.46 -38.28 6.51
CA ALA A 145 22.78 -36.85 6.52
C ALA A 145 22.63 -36.26 5.11
N PRO A 146 22.03 -35.06 4.94
CA PRO A 146 21.91 -34.46 3.62
C PRO A 146 23.29 -34.14 3.06
N ASP A 147 23.54 -34.47 1.79
CA ASP A 147 24.76 -34.07 1.09
C ASP A 147 24.97 -32.56 1.18
N SER A 148 26.15 -32.15 1.64
CA SER A 148 26.50 -30.75 1.92
C SER A 148 26.33 -29.83 0.71
N GLN A 149 26.48 -30.35 -0.51
CA GLN A 149 26.27 -29.61 -1.77
C GLN A 149 24.78 -29.42 -2.10
N ALA A 150 23.92 -30.40 -1.84
CA ALA A 150 22.47 -30.30 -2.02
C ALA A 150 21.81 -29.39 -0.98
N ALA A 151 22.32 -29.40 0.26
CA ALA A 151 21.84 -28.52 1.34
C ALA A 151 22.16 -27.04 1.07
N ALA A 152 23.33 -26.73 0.50
CA ALA A 152 23.72 -25.36 0.15
C ALA A 152 22.90 -24.79 -1.02
N ALA A 153 22.67 -25.59 -2.08
CA ALA A 153 21.80 -25.20 -3.20
C ALA A 153 20.35 -24.93 -2.75
N SER A 154 19.82 -25.71 -1.81
CA SER A 154 18.47 -25.51 -1.27
C SER A 154 18.31 -24.26 -0.39
N ARG A 155 19.39 -23.77 0.24
CA ARG A 155 19.37 -22.54 1.06
C ARG A 155 19.35 -21.28 0.21
N HIS A 156 20.12 -21.23 -0.88
CA HIS A 156 20.18 -20.05 -1.75
C HIS A 156 18.94 -19.85 -2.63
N GLN A 157 18.19 -20.90 -2.98
CA GLN A 157 16.88 -20.76 -3.63
C GLN A 157 15.77 -20.29 -2.66
N SER A 158 16.01 -20.31 -1.35
CA SER A 158 14.95 -20.15 -0.34
C SER A 158 14.74 -18.73 0.19
N GLU A 159 15.62 -17.79 -0.17
CA GLU A 159 15.54 -16.38 0.23
C GLU A 159 14.92 -15.49 -0.86
N SER A 160 14.94 -15.93 -2.12
CA SER A 160 14.45 -15.16 -3.28
C SER A 160 12.95 -15.31 -3.59
N GLU A 161 12.23 -16.18 -2.89
CA GLU A 161 10.81 -16.46 -3.14
C GLU A 161 10.01 -16.31 -1.84
N LEU A 162 9.62 -15.07 -1.52
CA LEU A 162 8.90 -14.64 -0.32
C LEU A 162 7.36 -14.68 -0.48
N PHE A 163 6.86 -15.36 -1.52
CA PHE A 163 5.47 -15.27 -1.95
C PHE A 163 4.83 -16.64 -2.14
N ASP A 164 3.63 -16.80 -1.59
CA ASP A 164 2.80 -18.02 -1.54
C ASP A 164 2.06 -18.25 -2.89
N SER A 165 1.77 -17.16 -3.60
CA SER A 165 1.29 -17.15 -4.97
C SER A 165 1.78 -15.88 -5.69
N GLY A 166 1.97 -15.93 -7.01
CA GLY A 166 2.31 -14.72 -7.79
C GLY A 166 1.24 -13.61 -7.64
N ILE A 167 0.04 -13.97 -7.20
CA ILE A 167 -1.08 -13.04 -6.97
C ILE A 167 -0.87 -12.25 -5.68
N GLU A 168 -0.58 -12.90 -4.55
CA GLU A 168 -0.29 -12.20 -3.30
C GLU A 168 0.95 -11.30 -3.42
N GLN A 169 1.96 -11.77 -4.15
CA GLN A 169 3.15 -10.98 -4.47
C GLN A 169 2.78 -9.70 -5.19
N SER A 170 2.21 -9.85 -6.37
CA SER A 170 1.86 -8.72 -7.23
C SER A 170 0.92 -7.76 -6.54
N PHE A 171 -0.04 -8.27 -5.76
CA PHE A 171 -0.92 -7.44 -4.94
C PHE A 171 -0.14 -6.63 -3.90
N SER A 172 0.74 -7.28 -3.12
CA SER A 172 1.51 -6.58 -2.08
C SER A 172 2.46 -5.52 -2.64
N GLU A 173 3.13 -5.81 -3.75
CA GLU A 173 4.03 -4.87 -4.44
C GLU A 173 3.23 -3.69 -5.02
N ALA A 174 2.10 -3.97 -5.67
CA ALA A 174 1.21 -2.93 -6.19
C ALA A 174 0.67 -2.03 -5.07
N PHE A 175 0.28 -2.62 -3.93
CA PHE A 175 -0.21 -1.87 -2.79
C PHE A 175 0.86 -0.96 -2.18
N ILE A 176 2.09 -1.45 -2.01
CA ILE A 176 3.21 -0.66 -1.49
C ILE A 176 3.54 0.52 -2.43
N SER A 177 3.49 0.30 -3.74
CA SER A 177 3.66 1.37 -4.74
C SER A 177 2.58 2.46 -4.61
N LEU A 178 1.32 2.06 -4.44
CA LEU A 178 0.22 3.00 -4.18
C LEU A 178 0.38 3.72 -2.84
N ALA A 179 0.80 3.03 -1.78
CA ALA A 179 1.03 3.66 -0.48
C ALA A 179 2.15 4.72 -0.54
N THR A 180 3.23 4.44 -1.27
CA THR A 180 4.36 5.37 -1.46
C THR A 180 3.95 6.64 -2.21
N SER A 181 2.96 6.54 -3.11
CA SER A 181 2.42 7.67 -3.88
C SER A 181 1.20 8.33 -3.22
N ASN A 182 0.92 8.03 -1.93
CA ASN A 182 -0.27 8.48 -1.19
C ASN A 182 -1.61 8.08 -1.84
N GLY A 183 -1.60 7.04 -2.68
CA GLY A 183 -2.78 6.50 -3.36
C GLY A 183 -3.52 5.40 -2.59
N ALA A 184 -3.00 4.97 -1.43
CA ALA A 184 -3.61 3.93 -0.60
C ALA A 184 -4.64 4.46 0.43
N ASP A 185 -5.01 5.74 0.37
CA ASP A 185 -5.95 6.39 1.30
C ASP A 185 -5.65 6.14 2.79
N GLY A 186 -4.37 6.15 3.16
CA GLY A 186 -3.92 5.92 4.53
C GLY A 186 -4.01 4.47 5.02
N TRP A 187 -4.45 3.53 4.18
CA TRP A 187 -4.42 2.11 4.51
C TRP A 187 -2.99 1.59 4.49
N GLN A 188 -2.63 0.82 5.52
CA GLN A 188 -1.38 0.11 5.63
C GLN A 188 -1.65 -1.39 5.48
N LEU A 189 -0.78 -2.09 4.75
CA LEU A 189 -0.92 -3.51 4.49
C LEU A 189 0.04 -4.32 5.38
N GLU A 190 -0.52 -5.19 6.22
CA GLU A 190 0.21 -6.19 6.98
C GLU A 190 0.04 -7.56 6.32
N ARG A 191 1.15 -8.28 6.13
CA ARG A 191 1.15 -9.66 5.66
C ARG A 191 1.11 -10.61 6.84
N GLU A 192 0.41 -11.74 6.68
CA GLU A 192 0.31 -12.80 7.69
C GLU A 192 -0.10 -12.25 9.06
N PRO A 193 -1.28 -11.62 9.16
CA PRO A 193 -1.75 -11.05 10.41
C PRO A 193 -2.00 -12.15 11.48
N GLU A 194 -2.41 -11.73 12.67
CA GLU A 194 -2.73 -12.70 13.71
C GLU A 194 -3.89 -13.64 13.31
N PRO A 195 -3.86 -14.91 13.76
CA PRO A 195 -4.95 -15.84 13.55
C PRO A 195 -6.26 -15.38 14.21
N LEU A 196 -7.37 -15.56 13.49
CA LEU A 196 -8.72 -15.47 14.02
C LEU A 196 -9.11 -16.82 14.64
N LEU A 197 -9.48 -16.79 15.93
CA LEU A 197 -9.93 -17.97 16.65
C LEU A 197 -11.41 -18.21 16.35
N LEU A 198 -11.75 -19.44 15.97
CA LEU A 198 -13.12 -19.92 15.79
C LEU A 198 -13.45 -20.93 16.89
N ASP A 199 -14.74 -21.18 17.12
CA ASP A 199 -15.21 -22.20 18.07
C ASP A 199 -14.63 -23.60 17.79
N LYS A 200 -14.45 -23.93 16.50
CA LYS A 200 -14.02 -25.26 16.05
C LYS A 200 -12.73 -25.25 15.23
N GLY A 201 -11.98 -24.14 15.21
CA GLY A 201 -10.75 -24.09 14.45
C GLY A 201 -10.06 -22.74 14.45
N ILE A 202 -9.06 -22.63 13.59
CA ILE A 202 -8.32 -21.39 13.39
C ILE A 202 -8.46 -20.96 11.93
N PHE A 203 -8.70 -19.67 11.72
CA PHE A 203 -8.68 -19.02 10.42
C PHE A 203 -7.55 -17.99 10.38
N ILE A 204 -6.70 -18.05 9.36
CA ILE A 204 -5.54 -17.15 9.24
C ILE A 204 -5.69 -16.40 7.93
N PRO A 205 -6.08 -15.12 7.97
CA PRO A 205 -6.14 -14.29 6.78
C PRO A 205 -4.77 -14.17 6.10
N ASP A 206 -4.75 -13.83 4.81
CA ASP A 206 -3.51 -13.54 4.08
C ASP A 206 -2.95 -12.17 4.44
N PHE A 207 -3.85 -11.18 4.56
CA PHE A 207 -3.49 -9.79 4.87
C PHE A 207 -4.38 -9.18 5.94
N ALA A 208 -3.88 -8.12 6.58
CA ALA A 208 -4.71 -7.16 7.31
C ALA A 208 -4.42 -5.75 6.78
N LEU A 209 -5.48 -4.99 6.54
CA LEU A 209 -5.43 -3.58 6.16
C LEU A 209 -5.79 -2.74 7.38
N THR A 210 -4.91 -1.82 7.78
CA THR A 210 -5.13 -0.95 8.94
C THR A 210 -5.19 0.52 8.54
N ARG A 211 -6.17 1.25 9.08
CA ARG A 211 -6.30 2.70 8.94
C ARG A 211 -6.92 3.30 10.19
N GLY A 212 -6.17 4.12 10.91
CA GLY A 212 -6.60 4.65 12.21
C GLY A 212 -6.95 3.51 13.17
N GLN A 213 -8.19 3.48 13.66
CA GLN A 213 -8.68 2.42 14.54
C GLN A 213 -9.26 1.20 13.80
N LYS A 214 -9.41 1.27 12.47
CA LYS A 214 -9.96 0.17 11.67
C LYS A 214 -8.87 -0.82 11.29
N ARG A 215 -9.20 -2.11 11.43
CA ARG A 215 -8.38 -3.23 10.98
C ARG A 215 -9.30 -4.19 10.23
N ILE A 216 -9.06 -4.36 8.94
CA ILE A 216 -9.86 -5.19 8.05
C ILE A 216 -8.98 -6.33 7.56
N TYR A 217 -9.34 -7.56 7.88
CA TYR A 217 -8.67 -8.75 7.40
C TYR A 217 -9.06 -9.02 5.94
N MET A 218 -8.13 -9.55 5.16
CA MET A 218 -8.37 -9.93 3.77
C MET A 218 -7.84 -11.33 3.50
N GLU A 219 -8.66 -12.14 2.84
CA GLU A 219 -8.30 -13.48 2.38
C GLU A 219 -8.40 -13.55 0.85
N ILE A 220 -7.34 -14.05 0.20
CA ILE A 220 -7.33 -14.34 -1.22
C ILE A 220 -7.68 -15.82 -1.43
N LEU A 221 -8.85 -16.07 -2.01
CA LEU A 221 -9.34 -17.41 -2.27
C LEU A 221 -8.77 -17.93 -3.59
N GLY A 222 -7.98 -19.00 -3.56
CA GLY A 222 -7.38 -19.60 -4.76
C GLY A 222 -8.21 -20.70 -5.46
N PHE A 223 -7.56 -21.36 -6.44
CA PHE A 223 -8.12 -22.45 -7.25
C PHE A 223 -7.85 -23.81 -6.61
N TRP A 224 -8.89 -24.45 -6.07
CA TRP A 224 -8.71 -25.64 -5.24
C TRP A 224 -9.65 -26.79 -5.61
N THR A 225 -9.35 -27.99 -5.09
CA THR A 225 -10.24 -29.16 -5.16
C THR A 225 -11.61 -28.84 -4.52
N PRO A 226 -12.72 -29.44 -4.99
CA PRO A 226 -14.05 -29.21 -4.43
C PRO A 226 -14.11 -29.38 -2.91
N SER A 227 -13.48 -30.44 -2.39
CA SER A 227 -13.45 -30.75 -0.95
C SER A 227 -12.71 -29.69 -0.11
N TYR A 228 -11.66 -29.07 -0.65
CA TYR A 228 -10.98 -27.95 0.03
C TYR A 228 -11.83 -26.68 0.03
N ARG A 229 -12.51 -26.39 -1.09
CA ARG A 229 -13.46 -25.25 -1.16
C ARG A 229 -14.58 -25.39 -0.15
N GLU A 230 -15.17 -26.57 -0.03
CA GLU A 230 -16.24 -26.85 0.95
C GLU A 230 -15.79 -26.58 2.40
N ARG A 231 -14.59 -27.04 2.79
CA ARG A 231 -14.03 -26.76 4.12
C ARG A 231 -13.77 -25.27 4.35
N LYS A 232 -13.19 -24.58 3.36
CA LYS A 232 -13.00 -23.11 3.43
C LYS A 232 -14.33 -22.39 3.57
N VAL A 233 -15.36 -22.79 2.81
CA VAL A 233 -16.72 -22.25 2.93
C VAL A 233 -17.28 -22.48 4.34
N GLN A 234 -17.12 -23.67 4.93
CA GLN A 234 -17.57 -23.94 6.30
C GLN A 234 -16.87 -23.06 7.34
N LYS A 235 -15.57 -22.79 7.18
CA LYS A 235 -14.83 -21.85 8.06
C LYS A 235 -15.31 -20.42 7.89
N LEU A 236 -15.53 -19.98 6.65
CA LEU A 236 -16.10 -18.66 6.35
C LEU A 236 -17.53 -18.52 6.88
N GLN A 237 -18.33 -19.58 6.86
CA GLN A 237 -19.66 -19.59 7.47
C GLN A 237 -19.61 -19.39 8.99
N GLN A 238 -18.59 -19.93 9.67
CA GLN A 238 -18.38 -19.67 11.11
C GLN A 238 -17.95 -18.22 11.40
N LEU A 239 -17.42 -17.51 10.40
CA LEU A 239 -17.05 -16.09 10.49
C LEU A 239 -18.20 -15.15 10.12
N GLN A 240 -19.40 -15.67 9.82
CA GLN A 240 -20.56 -14.84 9.52
C GLN A 240 -20.88 -13.91 10.69
N GLY A 241 -21.20 -12.65 10.37
CA GLY A 241 -21.47 -11.60 11.36
C GLY A 241 -20.25 -10.75 11.69
N ARG A 242 -19.05 -11.13 11.23
CA ARG A 242 -17.90 -10.24 11.24
C ARG A 242 -18.03 -9.17 10.15
N ASP A 243 -17.78 -7.94 10.54
CA ASP A 243 -17.73 -6.76 9.68
C ASP A 243 -16.30 -6.38 9.27
N ASP A 244 -15.29 -7.14 9.70
CA ASP A 244 -13.88 -6.81 9.49
C ASP A 244 -13.15 -7.81 8.57
N LEU A 245 -13.88 -8.46 7.65
CA LEU A 245 -13.31 -9.44 6.70
C LEU A 245 -13.71 -9.12 5.26
N LEU A 246 -12.72 -9.07 4.36
CA LEU A 246 -12.87 -8.89 2.92
C LEU A 246 -12.35 -10.13 2.17
N LEU A 247 -13.08 -10.59 1.16
CA LEU A 247 -12.71 -11.76 0.37
C LEU A 247 -12.29 -11.37 -1.06
N ALA A 248 -11.15 -11.85 -1.53
CA ALA A 248 -10.80 -11.80 -2.95
C ALA A 248 -11.12 -13.15 -3.59
N LEU A 249 -12.04 -13.16 -4.56
CA LEU A 249 -12.60 -14.36 -5.20
C LEU A 249 -12.09 -14.49 -6.64
N PRO A 250 -11.67 -15.67 -7.09
CA PRO A 250 -11.32 -15.87 -8.48
C PRO A 250 -12.60 -16.06 -9.31
N THR A 251 -12.66 -15.48 -10.51
CA THR A 251 -13.85 -15.51 -11.38
C THR A 251 -14.39 -16.92 -11.59
N GLU A 252 -13.50 -17.91 -11.77
CA GLU A 252 -13.89 -19.30 -12.08
C GLU A 252 -14.46 -20.06 -10.87
N ALA A 253 -14.16 -19.62 -9.64
CA ALA A 253 -14.66 -20.26 -8.42
C ALA A 253 -15.83 -19.51 -7.78
N TYR A 254 -16.30 -18.42 -8.38
CA TYR A 254 -17.36 -17.57 -7.84
C TYR A 254 -18.59 -18.37 -7.39
N GLU A 255 -19.07 -19.29 -8.22
CA GLU A 255 -20.25 -20.13 -7.91
C GLU A 255 -20.03 -21.03 -6.69
N SER A 256 -18.81 -21.49 -6.45
CA SER A 256 -18.48 -22.35 -5.30
C SER A 256 -18.52 -21.61 -3.97
N PHE A 257 -18.41 -20.28 -4.00
CA PHE A 257 -18.46 -19.42 -2.82
C PHE A 257 -19.79 -18.65 -2.73
N ALA A 258 -20.78 -18.97 -3.56
CA ALA A 258 -22.10 -18.31 -3.58
C ALA A 258 -22.77 -18.25 -2.21
N ALA A 259 -22.56 -19.25 -1.35
CA ALA A 259 -23.12 -19.30 -0.01
C ALA A 259 -22.53 -18.27 0.97
N VAL A 260 -21.32 -17.76 0.74
CA VAL A 260 -20.64 -16.80 1.63
C VAL A 260 -20.65 -15.37 1.08
N ILE A 261 -20.77 -15.21 -0.24
CA ILE A 261 -20.82 -13.92 -0.92
C ILE A 261 -21.79 -12.90 -0.30
N PRO A 262 -23.04 -13.27 0.10
CA PRO A 262 -23.97 -12.31 0.69
C PRO A 262 -23.55 -11.76 2.06
N HIS A 263 -22.61 -12.44 2.73
CA HIS A 263 -22.24 -12.14 4.11
C HIS A 263 -20.96 -11.32 4.25
N PHE A 264 -20.15 -11.20 3.18
CA PHE A 264 -18.86 -10.53 3.23
C PHE A 264 -18.68 -9.61 2.01
N PRO A 265 -18.07 -8.43 2.18
CA PRO A 265 -17.53 -7.68 1.06
C PRO A 265 -16.51 -8.51 0.28
N PHE A 266 -16.58 -8.41 -1.04
CA PHE A 266 -15.68 -9.16 -1.91
C PHE A 266 -15.20 -8.36 -3.12
N VAL A 267 -14.06 -8.79 -3.65
CA VAL A 267 -13.49 -8.34 -4.94
C VAL A 267 -13.31 -9.58 -5.80
N VAL A 268 -13.65 -9.50 -7.09
CA VAL A 268 -13.45 -10.60 -8.03
C VAL A 268 -12.18 -10.35 -8.83
N TYR A 269 -11.37 -11.37 -9.05
CA TYR A 269 -10.15 -11.28 -9.85
C TYR A 269 -10.02 -12.47 -10.82
N ALA A 270 -9.26 -12.27 -11.90
CA ALA A 270 -8.96 -13.34 -12.85
C ALA A 270 -7.53 -13.87 -12.66
N HIS A 271 -6.54 -13.17 -13.24
CA HIS A 271 -5.12 -13.56 -13.14
C HIS A 271 -4.33 -12.74 -12.12
N GLN A 272 -4.81 -11.53 -11.81
CA GLN A 272 -4.17 -10.61 -10.86
C GLN A 272 -5.24 -9.91 -10.04
N LEU A 273 -4.96 -9.68 -8.75
CA LEU A 273 -5.81 -8.94 -7.85
C LEU A 273 -5.42 -7.45 -7.89
N SER A 274 -6.35 -6.59 -8.28
CA SER A 274 -6.11 -5.15 -8.36
C SER A 274 -6.17 -4.50 -6.98
N ALA A 275 -5.07 -3.88 -6.56
CA ALA A 275 -5.03 -3.09 -5.32
C ALA A 275 -6.04 -1.92 -5.37
N THR A 276 -6.26 -1.32 -6.53
CA THR A 276 -7.23 -0.24 -6.71
C THR A 276 -8.67 -0.70 -6.51
N GLU A 277 -9.03 -1.91 -6.97
CA GLU A 277 -10.38 -2.47 -6.75
C GLU A 277 -10.61 -2.81 -5.29
N VAL A 278 -9.60 -3.35 -4.61
CA VAL A 278 -9.64 -3.57 -3.15
C VAL A 278 -9.86 -2.24 -2.42
N LEU A 279 -9.10 -1.19 -2.76
CA LEU A 279 -9.29 0.14 -2.19
C LEU A 279 -10.69 0.71 -2.47
N GLN A 280 -11.28 0.47 -3.64
CA GLN A 280 -12.65 0.87 -3.94
C GLN A 280 -13.68 0.17 -3.04
N VAL A 281 -13.52 -1.13 -2.79
CA VAL A 281 -14.39 -1.86 -1.85
C VAL A 281 -14.21 -1.33 -0.43
N LEU A 282 -12.97 -1.08 0.00
CA LEU A 282 -12.69 -0.49 1.31
C LEU A 282 -13.34 0.89 1.46
N ARG A 283 -13.28 1.74 0.43
CA ARG A 283 -13.98 3.04 0.39
C ARG A 283 -15.49 2.91 0.44
N LYS A 284 -16.06 1.88 -0.19
CA LYS A 284 -17.51 1.71 -0.21
C LYS A 284 -18.07 1.20 1.11
N GLN A 285 -17.36 0.27 1.75
CA GLN A 285 -17.87 -0.49 2.90
C GLN A 285 -17.35 0.02 4.24
N TYR A 286 -16.12 0.53 4.28
CA TYR A 286 -15.42 0.83 5.53
C TYR A 286 -15.02 2.30 5.65
N ASP A 287 -15.61 3.19 4.87
CA ASP A 287 -15.31 4.59 4.99
C ASP A 287 -15.95 5.21 6.24
N ASP A 288 -15.19 6.04 6.93
CA ASP A 288 -15.52 6.68 8.21
C ASP A 288 -15.32 8.19 8.15
N PHE A 289 -15.19 8.75 6.95
CA PHE A 289 -14.87 10.17 6.79
C PHE A 289 -15.88 11.07 7.48
N SER A 290 -17.18 10.76 7.42
CA SER A 290 -18.22 11.57 8.08
C SER A 290 -18.02 11.64 9.61
N GLN A 291 -17.69 10.50 10.24
CA GLN A 291 -17.40 10.45 11.68
C GLN A 291 -16.12 11.22 12.02
N ARG A 292 -15.07 11.07 11.20
CA ARG A 292 -13.81 11.82 11.34
C ARG A 292 -14.05 13.33 11.21
N LEU A 293 -14.83 13.76 10.21
CA LEU A 293 -15.15 15.16 9.94
C LEU A 293 -15.90 15.82 11.12
N GLU A 294 -16.78 15.08 11.78
CA GLU A 294 -17.48 15.56 12.97
C GLU A 294 -16.56 15.66 14.20
N SER A 295 -15.55 14.81 14.29
CA SER A 295 -14.58 14.80 15.39
C SER A 295 -13.51 15.90 15.31
N ILE A 296 -13.42 16.63 14.19
CA ILE A 296 -12.42 17.68 14.00
C ILE A 296 -12.67 18.83 14.98
N ASP A 297 -11.68 19.15 15.80
CA ASP A 297 -11.66 20.37 16.60
C ASP A 297 -11.27 21.57 15.71
N VAL A 298 -12.28 22.15 15.08
CA VAL A 298 -12.10 23.31 14.19
C VAL A 298 -11.48 24.49 14.94
N ALA A 299 -11.84 24.72 16.20
CA ALA A 299 -11.33 25.85 16.97
C ALA A 299 -9.83 25.71 17.21
N ALA A 300 -9.37 24.53 17.63
CA ALA A 300 -7.94 24.26 17.84
C ALA A 300 -7.12 24.37 16.54
N VAL A 301 -7.66 23.89 15.42
CA VAL A 301 -7.00 24.04 14.11
C VAL A 301 -6.85 25.52 13.73
N ARG A 302 -7.89 26.33 13.94
CA ARG A 302 -7.85 27.76 13.64
C ARG A 302 -6.87 28.52 14.52
N GLU A 303 -6.90 28.29 15.84
CA GLU A 303 -5.94 28.88 16.77
C GLU A 303 -4.49 28.55 16.35
N ARG A 304 -4.27 27.31 15.89
CA ARG A 304 -2.97 26.90 15.37
C ARG A 304 -2.56 27.67 14.11
N VAL A 305 -3.48 27.84 13.15
CA VAL A 305 -3.24 28.63 11.92
C VAL A 305 -2.97 30.10 12.27
N GLU A 306 -3.69 30.69 13.22
CA GLU A 306 -3.48 32.07 13.65
C GLU A 306 -2.10 32.26 14.31
N ARG A 307 -1.69 31.29 15.13
CA ARG A 307 -0.38 31.31 15.81
C ARG A 307 0.79 31.11 14.86
N GLU A 308 0.70 30.14 13.95
CA GLU A 308 1.79 29.77 13.03
C GLU A 308 1.76 30.60 11.73
N GLY A 309 0.63 31.22 11.40
CA GLY A 309 0.37 31.99 10.18
C GLY A 309 0.17 31.14 8.92
N PHE A 310 0.81 29.98 8.84
CA PHE A 310 0.78 29.08 7.69
C PHE A 310 0.94 27.62 8.13
N LEU A 311 0.11 26.74 7.56
CA LEU A 311 0.19 25.29 7.69
C LEU A 311 0.16 24.69 6.29
N ALA A 312 1.25 24.04 5.90
CA ALA A 312 1.34 23.39 4.60
C ALA A 312 0.33 22.24 4.45
N GLU A 313 -0.08 21.94 3.20
CA GLU A 313 -1.13 20.94 2.90
C GLU A 313 -0.85 19.58 3.54
N HIS A 314 0.41 19.12 3.53
CA HIS A 314 0.81 17.85 4.13
C HIS A 314 0.46 17.72 5.62
N LEU A 315 0.57 18.80 6.40
CA LEU A 315 0.21 18.84 7.82
C LEU A 315 -1.31 18.87 7.98
N CYS A 316 -2.02 19.45 7.02
CA CYS A 316 -3.48 19.53 7.05
C CYS A 316 -4.12 18.13 6.97
N TYR A 317 -3.51 17.16 6.26
CA TYR A 317 -3.99 15.78 6.25
C TYR A 317 -4.00 15.16 7.65
N GLU A 318 -2.90 15.29 8.40
CA GLU A 318 -2.83 14.74 9.76
C GLU A 318 -3.78 15.49 10.71
N LEU A 319 -3.77 16.83 10.66
CA LEU A 319 -4.55 17.70 11.55
C LEU A 319 -6.05 17.55 11.36
N LEU A 320 -6.51 17.40 10.13
CA LEU A 320 -7.92 17.25 9.78
C LEU A 320 -8.33 15.77 9.68
N HIS A 321 -7.41 14.88 10.06
CA HIS A 321 -7.58 13.43 9.98
C HIS A 321 -8.04 13.00 8.59
N CYS A 322 -7.53 13.58 7.50
CA CYS A 322 -7.88 13.25 6.13
C CYS A 322 -6.87 12.28 5.51
N PHE A 323 -7.34 11.48 4.56
CA PHE A 323 -6.49 10.56 3.78
C PHE A 323 -6.58 10.77 2.27
N ARG A 324 -7.53 11.59 1.81
CA ARG A 324 -7.79 11.86 0.39
C ARG A 324 -7.94 13.35 0.14
N ARG A 325 -7.61 13.79 -1.09
CA ARG A 325 -7.79 15.19 -1.51
C ARG A 325 -9.23 15.69 -1.36
N SER A 326 -10.20 14.84 -1.72
CA SER A 326 -11.63 15.17 -1.60
C SER A 326 -12.12 15.26 -0.15
N GLU A 327 -11.50 14.52 0.76
CA GLU A 327 -11.75 14.64 2.20
C GLU A 327 -11.18 15.96 2.72
N LEU A 328 -9.93 16.26 2.35
CA LEU A 328 -9.25 17.46 2.77
C LEU A 328 -10.01 18.72 2.35
N GLN A 329 -10.51 18.77 1.11
CA GLN A 329 -11.30 19.89 0.62
C GLN A 329 -12.56 20.13 1.48
N GLN A 330 -13.31 19.07 1.81
CA GLN A 330 -14.52 19.21 2.64
C GLN A 330 -14.18 19.60 4.08
N ALA A 331 -13.09 19.06 4.63
CA ALA A 331 -12.66 19.39 5.99
C ALA A 331 -12.18 20.85 6.08
N THR A 332 -11.43 21.33 5.10
CA THR A 332 -10.95 22.73 5.08
C THR A 332 -12.08 23.71 4.82
N GLU A 333 -13.07 23.37 3.99
CA GLU A 333 -14.30 24.17 3.83
C GLU A 333 -14.99 24.40 5.19
N ARG A 334 -15.07 23.38 6.05
CA ARG A 334 -15.64 23.51 7.40
C ARG A 334 -14.81 24.44 8.30
N VAL A 335 -13.49 24.38 8.20
CA VAL A 335 -12.57 25.27 8.95
C VAL A 335 -12.71 26.73 8.51
N VAL A 336 -12.78 26.96 7.20
CA VAL A 336 -12.88 28.30 6.61
C VAL A 336 -14.27 28.91 6.78
N ALA A 337 -15.34 28.10 6.70
CA ALA A 337 -16.73 28.59 6.78
C ALA A 337 -17.13 29.17 8.13
N GLN A 338 -16.47 28.76 9.23
CA GLN A 338 -16.72 29.31 10.57
C GLN A 338 -16.01 30.64 10.80
N ASP A 339 -15.26 31.15 9.83
CA ASP A 339 -14.55 32.41 9.96
C ASP A 339 -15.41 33.62 9.58
N ASP A 340 -15.96 34.28 10.61
CA ASP A 340 -16.67 35.56 10.48
C ASP A 340 -15.69 36.73 10.19
N GLY A 341 -14.38 36.47 10.11
CA GLY A 341 -13.35 37.44 9.79
C GLY A 341 -13.54 38.07 8.41
N LYS A 342 -13.58 39.41 8.35
CA LYS A 342 -13.48 40.18 7.10
C LYS A 342 -12.02 40.59 6.85
N GLY A 343 -11.54 40.39 5.62
CA GLY A 343 -10.22 40.89 5.18
C GLY A 343 -9.04 40.14 5.79
N MET A 344 -8.11 40.88 6.40
CA MET A 344 -6.81 40.43 6.94
C MET A 344 -6.86 39.28 7.96
N ASN A 345 -7.96 39.14 8.69
CA ASN A 345 -8.14 38.12 9.73
C ASN A 345 -8.77 36.83 9.21
N LYS A 346 -8.90 36.68 7.89
CA LYS A 346 -9.51 35.50 7.29
C LYS A 346 -8.51 34.36 7.14
N ILE A 347 -8.93 33.16 7.54
CA ILE A 347 -8.27 31.91 7.22
C ILE A 347 -8.75 31.42 5.85
N ALA A 348 -7.81 31.00 5.01
CA ALA A 348 -8.09 30.46 3.69
C ALA A 348 -7.29 29.17 3.45
N PHE A 349 -7.78 28.37 2.51
CA PHE A 349 -7.13 27.15 2.05
C PHE A 349 -6.92 27.21 0.54
N VAL A 350 -5.73 26.84 0.09
CA VAL A 350 -5.42 26.65 -1.33
C VAL A 350 -4.80 25.27 -1.51
N ALA A 351 -5.40 24.45 -2.38
CA ALA A 351 -4.87 23.15 -2.74
C ALA A 351 -3.49 23.29 -3.39
N GLY A 352 -2.55 22.44 -3.01
CA GLY A 352 -1.13 22.52 -3.37
C GLY A 352 -0.29 23.40 -2.43
N MET A 353 -0.93 24.19 -1.56
CA MET A 353 -0.24 25.11 -0.65
C MET A 353 -0.55 24.78 0.82
N GLY A 354 -1.82 24.85 1.23
CA GLY A 354 -2.25 24.59 2.61
C GLY A 354 -3.18 25.66 3.18
N LEU A 355 -3.34 25.62 4.51
CA LEU A 355 -4.11 26.60 5.29
C LEU A 355 -3.22 27.78 5.67
N TYR A 356 -3.74 28.99 5.57
CA TYR A 356 -3.00 30.19 5.94
C TYR A 356 -3.91 31.29 6.48
N HIS A 357 -3.32 32.17 7.28
CA HIS A 357 -3.94 33.38 7.77
C HIS A 357 -3.69 34.55 6.80
N GLY A 358 -4.66 35.44 6.60
CA GLY A 358 -4.54 36.58 5.68
C GLY A 358 -3.30 37.46 5.93
N ALA A 359 -3.03 37.79 7.19
CA ALA A 359 -1.82 38.54 7.59
C ALA A 359 -0.49 37.83 7.24
N TRP A 360 -0.48 36.50 7.08
CA TRP A 360 0.70 35.80 6.57
C TRP A 360 0.87 36.02 5.07
N LEU A 361 -0.22 35.88 4.29
CA LEU A 361 -0.18 36.07 2.84
C LEU A 361 0.25 37.48 2.45
N GLU A 362 -0.19 38.50 3.18
CA GLU A 362 0.23 39.88 2.93
C GLU A 362 1.70 40.13 3.21
N ARG A 363 2.27 39.48 4.24
CA ARG A 363 3.72 39.55 4.49
C ARG A 363 4.51 38.92 3.36
N VAL A 364 4.01 37.81 2.80
CA VAL A 364 4.60 37.15 1.62
C VAL A 364 4.54 38.10 0.41
N GLN A 365 3.38 38.72 0.16
CA GLN A 365 3.16 39.68 -0.92
C GLN A 365 4.08 40.91 -0.77
N GLN A 366 4.16 41.52 0.41
CA GLN A 366 5.03 42.66 0.68
C GLN A 366 6.51 42.31 0.49
N SER A 367 6.95 41.16 1.00
CA SER A 367 8.32 40.69 0.79
C SER A 367 8.64 40.46 -0.69
N PHE A 368 7.69 39.94 -1.47
CA PHE A 368 7.87 39.74 -2.90
C PHE A 368 7.91 41.08 -3.65
N LEU A 369 7.02 42.01 -3.35
CA LEU A 369 6.99 43.34 -3.96
C LEU A 369 8.27 44.13 -3.63
N GLN A 370 8.82 44.01 -2.41
CA GLN A 370 10.12 44.60 -2.08
C GLN A 370 11.26 44.08 -2.95
N TRP A 371 11.20 42.83 -3.39
CA TRP A 371 12.16 42.24 -4.32
C TRP A 371 11.89 42.65 -5.79
N LEU A 372 10.62 42.69 -6.21
CA LEU A 372 10.23 42.95 -7.60
C LEU A 372 10.29 44.44 -7.98
N VAL A 373 9.93 45.35 -7.08
CA VAL A 373 9.85 46.80 -7.35
C VAL A 373 11.20 47.39 -7.83
N PRO A 374 12.36 47.05 -7.24
CA PRO A 374 13.67 47.48 -7.75
C PRO A 374 13.98 46.96 -9.16
N LEU A 375 13.53 45.74 -9.49
CA LEU A 375 13.80 45.09 -10.77
C LEU A 375 12.86 45.56 -11.89
N ARG A 376 11.66 46.05 -11.53
CA ARG A 376 10.54 46.42 -12.41
C ARG A 376 9.91 45.24 -13.13
N THR A 377 10.73 44.38 -13.73
CA THR A 377 10.30 43.18 -14.45
C THR A 377 11.23 42.01 -14.12
N ALA A 378 10.69 40.79 -14.08
CA ALA A 378 11.44 39.55 -13.90
C ALA A 378 10.79 38.42 -14.70
N SER A 379 11.53 37.34 -14.98
CA SER A 379 10.91 36.13 -15.54
C SER A 379 10.06 35.41 -14.49
N LEU A 380 9.08 34.62 -14.94
CA LEU A 380 8.25 33.79 -14.04
C LEU A 380 9.11 32.84 -13.21
N SER A 381 10.10 32.18 -13.82
CA SER A 381 11.01 31.25 -13.14
C SER A 381 11.81 31.93 -12.02
N GLU A 382 12.34 33.13 -12.28
CA GLU A 382 13.05 33.92 -11.26
C GLU A 382 12.11 34.38 -10.14
N SER A 383 10.88 34.77 -10.50
CA SER A 383 9.87 35.23 -9.54
C SER A 383 9.42 34.11 -8.61
N VAL A 384 9.17 32.91 -9.16
CA VAL A 384 8.84 31.72 -8.37
C VAL A 384 9.99 31.37 -7.44
N GLN A 385 11.24 31.40 -7.94
CA GLN A 385 12.42 31.12 -7.13
C GLN A 385 12.59 32.16 -6.02
N ALA A 386 12.40 33.44 -6.31
CA ALA A 386 12.48 34.52 -5.33
C ALA A 386 11.47 34.34 -4.21
N ILE A 387 10.21 34.00 -4.52
CA ILE A 387 9.18 33.71 -3.51
C ILE A 387 9.60 32.54 -2.62
N LYS A 388 10.07 31.44 -3.22
CA LYS A 388 10.52 30.24 -2.47
C LYS A 388 11.73 30.51 -1.57
N VAL A 389 12.62 31.40 -1.98
CA VAL A 389 13.81 31.79 -1.18
C VAL A 389 13.42 32.74 -0.04
N CYS A 390 12.61 33.76 -0.33
CA CYS A 390 12.16 34.72 0.68
C CYS A 390 11.18 34.10 1.68
N ASN A 391 10.45 33.05 1.29
CA ASN A 391 9.44 32.38 2.10
C ASN A 391 9.69 30.86 2.09
N PRO A 392 10.55 30.36 2.99
CA PRO A 392 10.89 28.94 3.07
C PRO A 392 9.69 27.96 3.12
N PRO A 393 8.55 28.29 3.77
CA PRO A 393 7.39 27.38 3.78
C PRO A 393 6.78 27.08 2.41
N LEU A 394 7.05 27.91 1.38
CA LEU A 394 6.54 27.72 0.02
C LEU A 394 7.47 26.90 -0.88
N GLN A 395 8.62 26.41 -0.38
CA GLN A 395 9.58 25.66 -1.20
C GLN A 395 8.98 24.40 -1.83
N ASP A 396 8.15 23.69 -1.07
CA ASP A 396 7.51 22.43 -1.49
C ASP A 396 6.29 22.65 -2.39
N CYS A 397 5.85 23.89 -2.59
CA CYS A 397 4.71 24.21 -3.44
C CYS A 397 5.08 24.07 -4.93
N ALA A 398 4.13 23.57 -5.71
CA ALA A 398 4.28 23.49 -7.17
C ALA A 398 4.35 24.91 -7.79
N ASP A 399 5.18 25.08 -8.82
CA ASP A 399 5.41 26.37 -9.47
C ASP A 399 4.11 26.98 -10.03
N THR A 400 3.20 26.12 -10.53
CA THR A 400 1.87 26.54 -11.02
C THR A 400 0.97 27.10 -9.92
N THR A 401 1.14 26.65 -8.68
CA THR A 401 0.40 27.17 -7.52
C THR A 401 0.88 28.58 -7.18
N ILE A 402 2.20 28.79 -7.24
CA ILE A 402 2.80 30.12 -7.02
C ILE A 402 2.47 31.07 -8.16
N GLU A 403 2.49 30.62 -9.42
CA GLU A 403 2.03 31.42 -10.56
C GLU A 403 0.57 31.87 -10.38
N THR A 404 -0.31 30.95 -9.96
CA THR A 404 -1.71 31.28 -9.70
C THR A 404 -1.82 32.31 -8.57
N LEU A 405 -1.07 32.14 -7.49
CA LEU A 405 -1.02 33.09 -6.38
C LEU A 405 -0.54 34.49 -6.83
N LEU A 406 0.49 34.56 -7.67
CA LEU A 406 0.97 35.81 -8.27
C LEU A 406 -0.11 36.50 -9.12
N SER A 407 -0.88 35.72 -9.89
CA SER A 407 -1.93 36.25 -10.75
C SER A 407 -3.12 36.87 -9.99
N LEU A 408 -3.25 36.54 -8.71
CA LEU A 408 -4.31 37.07 -7.84
C LEU A 408 -3.95 38.39 -7.20
N TRP A 409 -2.68 38.83 -7.25
CA TRP A 409 -2.23 40.07 -6.64
C TRP A 409 -2.42 41.26 -7.60
N PRO A 410 -3.19 42.29 -7.23
CA PRO A 410 -3.49 43.41 -8.11
C PRO A 410 -2.26 44.25 -8.48
N GLU A 411 -1.20 44.22 -7.66
CA GLU A 411 0.05 44.94 -7.90
C GLU A 411 1.01 44.18 -8.82
N VAL A 412 0.64 42.98 -9.27
CA VAL A 412 1.47 42.12 -10.12
C VAL A 412 0.76 41.85 -11.44
N LEU A 413 1.44 42.16 -12.54
CA LEU A 413 0.95 41.86 -13.89
C LEU A 413 1.76 40.72 -14.50
N LEU A 414 1.08 39.64 -14.92
CA LEU A 414 1.68 38.55 -15.69
C LEU A 414 1.48 38.80 -17.19
N ARG A 415 2.57 39.05 -17.91
CA ARG A 415 2.55 39.17 -19.38
C ARG A 415 3.07 37.90 -20.03
N ARG A 416 2.31 37.40 -21.02
CA ARG A 416 2.65 36.22 -21.82
C ARG A 416 2.95 36.66 -23.25
N ASP A 417 4.09 37.32 -23.42
CA ASP A 417 4.52 37.86 -24.72
C ASP A 417 5.00 36.75 -25.68
N SER A 418 5.27 35.55 -25.16
CA SER A 418 5.70 34.37 -25.91
C SER A 418 5.03 33.11 -25.35
N ILE A 419 4.91 32.06 -26.18
CA ILE A 419 4.52 30.72 -25.71
C ILE A 419 5.57 30.07 -24.80
N PHE A 420 6.79 30.61 -24.78
CA PHE A 420 7.91 30.09 -23.99
C PHE A 420 8.24 30.94 -22.76
N ASP A 421 7.84 32.21 -22.74
CA ASP A 421 8.26 33.16 -21.71
C ASP A 421 7.07 33.93 -21.14
N THR A 422 6.99 33.94 -19.81
CA THR A 422 6.06 34.76 -19.03
C THR A 422 6.88 35.71 -18.17
N THR A 423 6.58 37.00 -18.26
CA THR A 423 7.21 38.06 -17.48
C THR A 423 6.27 38.56 -16.39
N VAL A 424 6.85 38.92 -15.24
CA VAL A 424 6.17 39.43 -14.06
C VAL A 424 6.55 40.89 -13.91
N GLU A 425 5.57 41.81 -13.94
CA GLU A 425 5.79 43.25 -13.80
C GLU A 425 5.14 43.78 -12.52
N ALA A 426 5.80 44.70 -11.82
CA ALA A 426 5.21 45.43 -10.70
C ALA A 426 4.39 46.63 -11.20
N ILE A 427 3.11 46.70 -10.84
CA ILE A 427 2.27 47.87 -11.08
C ILE A 427 2.57 48.88 -9.97
N LEU A 428 3.29 49.95 -10.30
CA LEU A 428 3.40 51.10 -9.42
C LEU A 428 2.23 52.03 -9.73
N GLU A 429 1.34 52.24 -8.76
CA GLU A 429 0.33 53.29 -8.88
C GLU A 429 1.04 54.63 -9.16
N GLN A 430 0.78 55.19 -10.34
CA GLN A 430 1.19 56.54 -10.68
C GLN A 430 0.33 57.53 -9.88
N SER A 431 0.77 57.90 -8.68
CA SER A 431 0.35 59.16 -8.08
C SER A 431 1.00 60.30 -8.88
N GLY A 432 0.22 60.98 -9.73
CA GLY A 432 0.64 62.22 -10.39
C GLY A 432 -0.06 62.49 -11.71
N ALA A 433 -1.02 63.41 -11.68
CA ALA A 433 -1.79 63.90 -12.81
C ALA A 433 -0.93 64.39 -13.99
N VAL A 434 -1.35 64.06 -15.22
CA VAL A 434 -1.09 64.88 -16.41
C VAL A 434 -2.37 64.88 -17.27
N GLU A 435 -2.89 66.08 -17.50
CA GLU A 435 -4.02 66.40 -18.37
C GLU A 435 -3.78 66.00 -19.85
N PRO A 436 -4.86 65.88 -20.65
CA PRO A 436 -4.74 65.58 -22.07
C PRO A 436 -4.44 66.87 -22.83
N ASP A 437 -3.38 66.89 -23.66
CA ASP A 437 -3.21 67.98 -24.62
C ASP A 437 -3.20 67.45 -26.05
N LEU A 438 -4.28 67.80 -26.74
CA LEU A 438 -4.49 67.67 -28.17
C LEU A 438 -3.82 68.86 -28.85
N ALA A 439 -2.89 68.61 -29.77
CA ALA A 439 -2.53 69.60 -30.77
C ALA A 439 -2.36 68.94 -32.14
N MET A 440 -3.32 69.22 -33.00
CA MET A 440 -3.26 69.02 -34.44
C MET A 440 -2.27 69.99 -35.09
N THR A 441 -1.57 69.55 -36.13
CA THR A 441 -1.42 70.35 -37.35
C THR A 441 -1.40 69.41 -38.57
N ALA A 442 -2.33 69.67 -39.47
CA ALA A 442 -2.48 69.04 -40.77
C ALA A 442 -1.54 69.68 -41.80
N THR A 443 -1.16 68.92 -42.83
CA THR A 443 -1.19 69.39 -44.22
C THR A 443 -1.09 68.22 -45.22
N GLU A 444 -2.15 68.14 -46.04
CA GLU A 444 -2.16 67.83 -47.49
C GLU A 444 -2.05 66.38 -48.00
N SER A 445 -3.25 65.84 -48.25
CA SER A 445 -3.66 64.89 -49.29
C SER A 445 -3.49 65.46 -50.71
N GLU A 446 -3.18 64.66 -51.74
CA GLU A 446 -4.14 64.00 -52.66
C GLU A 446 -3.38 63.44 -53.91
N PRO A 447 -3.98 62.72 -54.88
CA PRO A 447 -4.88 61.57 -54.80
C PRO A 447 -4.58 60.49 -55.89
N VAL A 448 -5.45 59.48 -55.98
CA VAL A 448 -5.38 58.24 -56.78
C VAL A 448 -5.93 58.40 -58.22
N GLN A 449 -5.48 57.56 -59.18
CA GLN A 449 -6.25 56.80 -60.24
C GLN A 449 -5.49 56.63 -61.60
N PRO A 450 -5.95 55.86 -62.63
CA PRO A 450 -6.05 54.39 -62.71
C PRO A 450 -5.71 53.78 -64.13
N SER A 451 -5.90 52.47 -64.25
CA SER A 451 -6.36 51.70 -65.44
C SER A 451 -5.47 51.47 -66.69
N GLY A 452 -5.38 50.18 -67.06
CA GLY A 452 -4.98 49.68 -68.38
C GLY A 452 -5.13 48.15 -68.48
N GLU A 453 -6.25 47.68 -69.04
CA GLU A 453 -6.45 46.32 -69.60
C GLU A 453 -5.68 46.21 -70.95
N SER A 454 -5.25 45.10 -71.55
CA SER A 454 -5.82 43.75 -71.70
C SER A 454 -4.81 42.77 -72.38
N ALA A 455 -4.99 41.47 -72.08
CA ALA A 455 -4.86 40.24 -72.90
C ALA A 455 -3.63 39.92 -73.80
N LYS A 456 -2.98 38.76 -73.54
CA LYS A 456 -2.87 37.61 -74.47
C LYS A 456 -2.20 36.35 -73.84
N ASP A 457 -2.52 35.21 -74.45
CA ASP A 457 -2.50 33.82 -73.99
C ASP A 457 -1.16 33.06 -73.77
N ALA A 458 -1.29 32.05 -72.89
CA ALA A 458 -0.75 30.67 -72.91
C ALA A 458 0.77 30.35 -72.84
N LYS A 459 1.16 29.65 -71.76
CA LYS A 459 1.54 28.20 -71.77
C LYS A 459 1.88 27.67 -70.36
N LYS A 460 1.31 26.51 -69.99
CA LYS A 460 1.66 25.68 -68.81
C LYS A 460 3.03 24.98 -69.02
N PRO A 461 3.71 24.53 -67.94
CA PRO A 461 3.57 23.11 -67.57
C PRO A 461 3.56 22.76 -66.06
N ALA A 462 2.86 21.66 -65.81
CA ALA A 462 2.98 20.58 -64.81
C ALA A 462 3.87 20.69 -63.54
N ARG A 463 3.18 20.61 -62.38
CA ARG A 463 3.17 19.51 -61.38
C ARG A 463 4.51 18.82 -61.02
N GLU A 464 5.00 19.09 -59.80
CA GLU A 464 5.66 18.10 -58.94
C GLU A 464 5.07 18.13 -57.52
N ARG A 465 4.47 17.01 -57.11
CA ARG A 465 4.14 16.66 -55.72
C ARG A 465 5.32 15.85 -55.17
N ARG A 466 6.02 16.32 -54.14
CA ARG A 466 6.93 15.48 -53.34
C ARG A 466 6.22 14.99 -52.07
N GLY A 467 6.38 13.70 -51.83
CA GLY A 467 5.55 12.89 -50.96
C GLY A 467 6.09 12.66 -49.55
N ALA A 468 5.24 11.97 -48.79
CA ALA A 468 5.38 11.64 -47.39
C ALA A 468 6.58 10.74 -47.06
N SER A 469 7.21 11.05 -45.93
CA SER A 469 8.30 10.31 -45.29
C SER A 469 7.82 8.97 -44.72
N LYS A 470 8.40 7.86 -45.21
CA LYS A 470 8.25 6.51 -44.65
C LYS A 470 9.16 6.33 -43.42
N ARG A 471 8.57 5.91 -42.30
CA ARG A 471 9.26 5.33 -41.14
C ARG A 471 9.67 3.88 -41.45
N GLN A 472 10.93 3.52 -41.19
CA GLN A 472 11.41 2.14 -41.20
C GLN A 472 11.03 1.42 -39.90
N PRO A 473 10.54 0.17 -39.95
CA PRO A 473 10.47 -0.71 -38.78
C PRO A 473 11.75 -1.55 -38.64
N SER A 474 12.29 -1.58 -37.42
CA SER A 474 13.42 -2.41 -37.01
C SER A 474 13.05 -3.90 -36.99
N SER A 475 14.01 -4.71 -37.45
CA SER A 475 13.96 -6.15 -37.67
C SER A 475 13.68 -6.99 -36.41
N VAL A 476 12.71 -7.89 -36.53
CA VAL A 476 12.41 -8.98 -35.61
C VAL A 476 13.36 -10.14 -35.87
N SER A 477 14.13 -10.55 -34.87
CA SER A 477 14.94 -11.77 -34.87
C SER A 477 14.04 -12.99 -34.62
N LYS A 478 13.87 -13.81 -35.67
CA LYS A 478 13.31 -15.16 -35.56
C LYS A 478 14.31 -16.05 -34.83
N VAL A 479 13.99 -16.43 -33.59
CA VAL A 479 14.60 -17.60 -32.94
C VAL A 479 13.85 -18.84 -33.42
N VAL A 480 14.58 -19.73 -34.06
CA VAL A 480 14.13 -21.03 -34.57
C VAL A 480 13.82 -21.92 -33.37
N GLN A 481 12.55 -22.34 -33.26
CA GLN A 481 12.11 -23.39 -32.34
C GLN A 481 12.42 -24.73 -33.01
N GLY A 482 13.44 -25.42 -32.50
CA GLY A 482 13.77 -26.78 -32.92
C GLY A 482 12.81 -27.78 -32.30
N ASP A 483 12.33 -28.71 -33.12
CA ASP A 483 11.65 -29.93 -32.70
C ASP A 483 12.51 -30.70 -31.69
N LEU A 484 11.92 -30.98 -30.53
CA LEU A 484 12.37 -31.99 -29.60
C LEU A 484 11.13 -32.82 -29.24
N TRP A 485 11.30 -34.14 -29.25
CA TRP A 485 10.34 -35.23 -28.96
C TRP A 485 9.68 -35.87 -30.19
N ALA A 486 10.47 -36.71 -30.86
CA ALA A 486 10.08 -38.09 -31.14
C ALA A 486 10.17 -38.93 -29.87
#